data_AF-A0A7M2WXT0-F1
#
_entry.id   AF-A0A7M2WXT0-F1
#
_cell.length_a   1.000
_cell.length_b   1.000
_cell.length_c   1.000
_cell.angle_alpha   90.00
_cell.angle_beta   90.00
_cell.angle_gamma   90.00
#
_symmetry.space_group_name_H-M   'P 1'
#
loop_
_entity.id
_entity.type
_entity.pdbx_description
1 polymer ?
#
loop_
_entity_poly.entity_id
_entity_poly.type
_entity_poly.pdbx_seq_one_letter_code
_entity_poly.pdbx_strand_id
1 'polypeptide(L)'
;MKLSTLHRLAFTASIVFASFMPARAAESGKLADGDYVAIVGDSITEQKQYSAFIEAYLVACQPVKGITATQFGWSGETSWGFLGRMDNDFVPFGVKVATTCYGMNDGGYSPMDDAKAKRYRDAQTAIVKKMKAAGVRFIVVGSPGGVDTDTFRRDAKNPTQAAEASAMYNKTLGGLRDIAKEVASAEGVAFADVLSPMLDVMAKGKAKYGPAYHVGGGDGVHPDANGHLVMAYAFLKGLGADGNVGSVIVDMTNNAAVASDGHKVVSAASGAFEVESTRYPFCFTGDDLKSTSSTRGVIEFLPFNQDLNRFTLVVKGLKKDRARVTWGSKTKEFAAGDLAKGINLAAEFLDNPFSEPFKAVHEAVKKKQNFETPLIKTMLHGLPDYERFLPDEKETFAKLRSAMLAKYKPMPAAVTASVKPVKHTIKIEE
;
A
#
# COMPACT_ATOMS: atom_id res chain seq x y z
N MET A 1 3.79 83.16 21.04
CA MET A 1 5.11 82.52 21.07
C MET A 1 4.91 81.06 21.47
N LYS A 2 5.06 80.13 20.52
CA LYS A 2 5.16 78.64 20.61
C LYS A 2 4.09 77.81 21.37
N LEU A 3 3.95 76.59 20.85
CA LEU A 3 3.26 75.36 21.29
C LEU A 3 1.76 75.25 20.92
N SER A 4 1.26 74.16 20.32
CA SER A 4 1.86 72.99 19.66
C SER A 4 0.73 72.23 18.96
N THR A 5 0.90 71.87 17.70
CA THR A 5 -0.08 71.16 16.87
C THR A 5 -0.19 69.68 17.29
N LEU A 6 -1.32 69.29 17.89
CA LEU A 6 -1.62 67.89 18.22
C LEU A 6 -2.00 67.13 16.92
N HIS A 7 -1.12 66.22 16.49
CA HIS A 7 -1.43 65.22 15.48
C HIS A 7 -2.31 64.14 16.11
N ARG A 8 -3.55 63.98 15.62
CA ARG A 8 -4.39 62.82 15.93
C ARG A 8 -3.92 61.63 15.09
N LEU A 9 -3.21 60.70 15.72
CA LEU A 9 -2.98 59.36 15.16
C LEU A 9 -4.30 58.59 15.21
N ALA A 10 -4.92 58.35 14.06
CA ALA A 10 -6.03 57.41 13.95
C ALA A 10 -5.45 55.98 13.91
N PHE A 11 -5.64 55.23 14.99
CA PHE A 11 -5.30 53.81 15.05
C PHE A 11 -6.45 53.02 14.42
N THR A 12 -6.33 52.67 13.13
CA THR A 12 -7.27 51.78 12.46
C THR A 12 -6.98 50.35 12.93
N ALA A 13 -7.73 49.85 13.90
CA ALA A 13 -7.67 48.47 14.33
C ALA A 13 -8.29 47.56 13.25
N SER A 14 -7.48 47.00 12.37
CA SER A 14 -7.88 45.94 11.44
C SER A 14 -8.07 44.64 12.23
N ILE A 15 -9.30 44.34 12.60
CA ILE A 15 -9.70 43.03 13.13
C ILE A 15 -9.64 42.03 11.96
N VAL A 16 -8.59 41.21 11.92
CA VAL A 16 -8.53 40.03 11.06
C VAL A 16 -9.46 38.97 11.65
N PHE A 17 -10.68 38.88 11.11
CA PHE A 17 -11.53 37.71 11.33
C PHE A 17 -10.89 36.52 10.59
N ALA A 18 -10.06 35.75 11.29
CA ALA A 18 -9.69 34.41 10.84
C ALA A 18 -10.95 33.53 10.94
N SER A 19 -11.64 33.36 9.82
CA SER A 19 -12.72 32.40 9.68
C SER A 19 -12.16 30.99 9.90
N PHE A 20 -12.29 30.48 11.13
CA PHE A 20 -12.13 29.05 11.43
C PHE A 20 -13.24 28.30 10.70
N MET A 21 -12.95 27.82 9.49
CA MET A 21 -13.77 26.76 8.91
C MET A 21 -13.54 25.50 9.76
N PRO A 22 -14.58 24.91 10.36
CA PRO A 22 -14.43 23.63 11.04
C PRO A 22 -13.95 22.62 10.01
N ALA A 23 -12.82 21.97 10.28
CA ALA A 23 -12.36 20.85 9.47
C ALA A 23 -13.50 19.82 9.46
N ARG A 24 -14.06 19.54 8.27
CA ARG A 24 -15.09 18.52 8.10
C ARG A 24 -14.50 17.22 8.64
N ALA A 25 -15.12 16.65 9.68
CA ALA A 25 -14.69 15.38 10.22
C ALA A 25 -14.70 14.35 9.08
N ALA A 26 -13.54 13.73 8.82
CA ALA A 26 -13.42 12.75 7.76
C ALA A 26 -14.32 11.53 8.04
N GLU A 27 -15.01 11.04 7.01
CA GLU A 27 -15.88 9.86 7.13
C GLU A 27 -15.06 8.65 7.62
N SER A 28 -15.59 7.91 8.60
CA SER A 28 -15.03 6.62 9.01
C SER A 28 -15.08 5.64 7.83
N GLY A 29 -14.02 4.85 7.64
CA GLY A 29 -13.99 3.82 6.60
C GLY A 29 -13.51 4.28 5.21
N LYS A 30 -12.96 5.49 5.09
CA LYS A 30 -12.30 5.97 3.87
C LYS A 30 -11.02 6.74 4.20
N LEU A 31 -10.04 6.67 3.31
CA LEU A 31 -8.87 7.54 3.32
C LEU A 31 -9.32 9.01 3.12
N ALA A 32 -8.65 9.93 3.78
CA ALA A 32 -8.85 11.37 3.63
C ALA A 32 -7.54 12.15 3.60
N ASP A 33 -7.64 13.41 3.18
CA ASP A 33 -6.51 14.30 3.08
C ASP A 33 -5.73 14.41 4.39
N GLY A 34 -4.40 14.32 4.30
CA GLY A 34 -3.50 14.41 5.44
C GLY A 34 -3.44 13.16 6.31
N ASP A 35 -4.09 12.06 5.93
CA ASP A 35 -4.04 10.82 6.70
C ASP A 35 -2.62 10.31 6.90
N TYR A 36 -2.37 9.81 8.10
CA TYR A 36 -1.18 9.05 8.42
C TYR A 36 -1.56 7.58 8.62
N VAL A 37 -1.06 6.73 7.72
CA VAL A 37 -1.34 5.29 7.62
C VAL A 37 -0.25 4.47 8.34
N ALA A 38 -0.65 3.67 9.31
CA ALA A 38 0.19 2.62 9.88
C ALA A 38 -0.02 1.29 9.17
N ILE A 39 1.07 0.63 8.78
CA ILE A 39 1.05 -0.73 8.22
C ILE A 39 1.69 -1.65 9.27
N VAL A 40 0.87 -2.36 10.04
CA VAL A 40 1.30 -3.09 11.24
C VAL A 40 1.32 -4.59 10.97
N GLY A 41 2.36 -5.28 11.44
CA GLY A 41 2.41 -6.74 11.41
C GLY A 41 3.74 -7.31 11.87
N ASP A 42 3.98 -8.57 11.57
CA ASP A 42 5.13 -9.35 12.06
C ASP A 42 6.37 -9.27 11.14
N SER A 43 7.18 -10.34 11.09
CA SER A 43 8.37 -10.46 10.25
C SER A 43 8.08 -10.22 8.77
N ILE A 44 6.91 -10.64 8.28
CA ILE A 44 6.54 -10.45 6.87
C ILE A 44 6.40 -8.94 6.58
N THR A 45 5.90 -8.17 7.54
CA THR A 45 5.85 -6.70 7.44
C THR A 45 7.24 -6.10 7.57
N GLU A 46 8.08 -6.64 8.43
CA GLU A 46 9.48 -6.20 8.57
C GLU A 46 10.31 -6.46 7.28
N GLN A 47 9.87 -7.31 6.34
CA GLN A 47 10.49 -7.44 5.01
C GLN A 47 10.32 -6.18 4.15
N LYS A 48 9.35 -5.30 4.46
CA LYS A 48 9.12 -3.99 3.83
C LYS A 48 8.81 -4.05 2.32
N GLN A 49 8.16 -5.12 1.86
CA GLN A 49 7.78 -5.26 0.45
C GLN A 49 6.31 -4.88 0.22
N TYR A 50 5.36 -5.64 0.78
CA TYR A 50 3.93 -5.29 0.60
C TYR A 50 3.60 -3.91 1.18
N SER A 51 4.23 -3.52 2.30
CA SER A 51 4.08 -2.17 2.87
C SER A 51 4.61 -1.08 1.95
N ALA A 52 5.68 -1.36 1.19
CA ALA A 52 6.22 -0.44 0.20
C ALA A 52 5.35 -0.37 -1.06
N PHE A 53 4.71 -1.48 -1.46
CA PHE A 53 3.73 -1.49 -2.54
C PHE A 53 2.47 -0.70 -2.18
N ILE A 54 1.94 -0.87 -0.95
CA ILE A 54 0.80 -0.10 -0.46
C ILE A 54 1.14 1.40 -0.48
N GLU A 55 2.25 1.81 0.12
CA GLU A 55 2.61 3.23 0.16
C GLU A 55 2.85 3.81 -1.23
N ALA A 56 3.58 3.12 -2.11
CA ALA A 56 3.80 3.57 -3.48
C ALA A 56 2.47 3.75 -4.25
N TYR A 57 1.53 2.82 -4.05
CA TYR A 57 0.20 2.91 -4.66
C TYR A 57 -0.59 4.12 -4.14
N LEU A 58 -0.59 4.34 -2.83
CA LEU A 58 -1.33 5.44 -2.19
C LEU A 58 -0.78 6.82 -2.52
N VAL A 59 0.50 6.94 -2.90
CA VAL A 59 1.09 8.24 -3.28
C VAL A 59 1.13 8.48 -4.78
N ALA A 60 1.22 7.42 -5.61
CA ALA A 60 1.40 7.55 -7.06
C ALA A 60 0.18 7.12 -7.87
N CYS A 61 -0.53 6.05 -7.49
CA CYS A 61 -1.60 5.48 -8.30
C CYS A 61 -2.96 6.13 -8.02
N GLN A 62 -3.38 6.08 -6.75
CA GLN A 62 -4.61 6.73 -6.30
C GLN A 62 -4.28 7.71 -5.16
N PRO A 63 -3.63 8.85 -5.49
CA PRO A 63 -3.15 9.78 -4.50
C PRO A 63 -4.29 10.40 -3.69
N VAL A 64 -4.16 10.30 -2.37
CA VAL A 64 -4.93 11.10 -1.40
C VAL A 64 -4.02 12.24 -0.93
N LYS A 65 -4.51 13.48 -0.95
CA LYS A 65 -3.66 14.66 -0.79
C LYS A 65 -3.02 14.66 0.60
N GLY A 66 -1.68 14.72 0.65
CA GLY A 66 -0.94 14.78 1.91
C GLY A 66 -0.92 13.48 2.70
N ILE A 67 -1.32 12.35 2.11
CA ILE A 67 -1.20 11.05 2.76
C ILE A 67 0.26 10.70 3.03
N THR A 68 0.50 10.11 4.20
CA THR A 68 1.81 9.57 4.60
C THR A 68 1.62 8.18 5.17
N ALA A 69 2.66 7.35 5.13
CA ALA A 69 2.60 6.00 5.71
C ALA A 69 3.87 5.64 6.49
N THR A 70 3.76 4.67 7.39
CA THR A 70 4.88 4.05 8.12
C THR A 70 4.58 2.59 8.36
N GLN A 71 5.59 1.75 8.19
CA GLN A 71 5.49 0.34 8.59
C GLN A 71 5.93 0.15 10.04
N PHE A 72 5.22 -0.75 10.74
CA PHE A 72 5.45 -1.12 12.13
C PHE A 72 5.78 -2.62 12.25
N GLY A 73 6.47 -3.17 11.26
CA GLY A 73 6.82 -4.58 11.16
C GLY A 73 7.82 -5.04 12.22
N TRP A 74 7.55 -6.19 12.84
CA TRP A 74 8.39 -6.75 13.90
C TRP A 74 8.50 -8.27 13.85
N SER A 75 9.70 -8.79 13.65
CA SER A 75 9.97 -10.21 13.45
C SER A 75 9.66 -11.04 14.69
N GLY A 76 8.98 -12.17 14.46
CA GLY A 76 8.53 -13.07 15.52
C GLY A 76 7.38 -12.51 16.36
N GLU A 77 6.87 -11.32 16.04
CA GLU A 77 5.78 -10.73 16.80
C GLU A 77 4.46 -11.48 16.60
N THR A 78 3.67 -11.49 17.65
CA THR A 78 2.29 -11.97 17.72
C THR A 78 1.37 -10.78 18.01
N SER A 79 0.06 -10.92 17.79
CA SER A 79 -0.91 -9.87 18.10
C SER A 79 -0.80 -9.34 19.53
N TRP A 80 -0.63 -10.22 20.53
CA TRP A 80 -0.46 -9.78 21.92
C TRP A 80 0.91 -9.13 22.20
N GLY A 81 1.95 -9.46 21.42
CA GLY A 81 3.23 -8.76 21.46
C GLY A 81 3.07 -7.30 21.04
N PHE A 82 2.40 -7.07 19.90
CA PHE A 82 2.08 -5.73 19.43
C PHE A 82 1.25 -4.96 20.44
N LEU A 83 0.17 -5.57 20.94
CA LEU A 83 -0.69 -4.98 21.96
C LEU A 83 0.09 -4.46 23.17
N GLY A 84 1.11 -5.22 23.60
CA GLY A 84 1.97 -4.87 24.73
C GLY A 84 2.85 -3.63 24.49
N ARG A 85 3.23 -3.34 23.24
CA ARG A 85 4.09 -2.20 22.91
C ARG A 85 3.36 -0.99 22.33
N MET A 86 2.05 -1.06 22.10
CA MET A 86 1.29 0.01 21.42
C MET A 86 1.47 1.39 22.06
N ASP A 87 1.49 1.51 23.39
CA ASP A 87 1.58 2.81 24.07
C ASP A 87 2.90 3.52 23.81
N ASN A 88 3.99 2.76 23.63
CA ASN A 88 5.29 3.32 23.35
C ASN A 88 5.54 3.50 21.84
N ASP A 89 5.16 2.49 21.06
CA ASP A 89 5.66 2.35 19.69
C ASP A 89 4.64 2.70 18.61
N PHE A 90 3.36 2.88 18.96
CA PHE A 90 2.29 3.13 17.98
C PHE A 90 1.50 4.39 18.30
N VAL A 91 0.97 4.51 19.52
CA VAL A 91 0.12 5.63 19.94
C VAL A 91 0.79 7.00 19.74
N PRO A 92 2.10 7.19 20.04
CA PRO A 92 2.75 8.49 19.89
C PRO A 92 2.85 9.00 18.45
N PHE A 93 2.70 8.12 17.46
CA PHE A 93 2.71 8.51 16.05
C PHE A 93 1.41 9.20 15.60
N GLY A 94 0.34 9.13 16.40
CA GLY A 94 -0.90 9.85 16.14
C GLY A 94 -1.60 9.46 14.85
N VAL A 95 -1.40 8.22 14.40
CA VAL A 95 -1.91 7.69 13.13
C VAL A 95 -3.44 7.75 13.06
N LYS A 96 -3.98 7.90 11.85
CA LYS A 96 -5.44 8.02 11.62
C LYS A 96 -6.02 6.84 10.87
N VAL A 97 -5.17 6.10 10.18
CA VAL A 97 -5.50 4.88 9.47
C VAL A 97 -4.52 3.80 9.91
N ALA A 98 -4.99 2.57 10.10
CA ALA A 98 -4.10 1.45 10.44
C ALA A 98 -4.56 0.15 9.79
N THR A 99 -3.60 -0.62 9.29
CA THR A 99 -3.80 -2.02 8.92
C THR A 99 -3.08 -2.93 9.93
N THR A 100 -3.61 -4.13 10.16
CA THR A 100 -2.92 -5.17 10.97
C THR A 100 -2.80 -6.47 10.19
N CYS A 101 -1.63 -7.11 10.21
CA CYS A 101 -1.40 -8.43 9.61
C CYS A 101 -0.73 -9.35 10.65
N TYR A 102 -1.53 -10.09 11.42
CA TYR A 102 -1.08 -11.03 12.44
C TYR A 102 -1.73 -12.41 12.25
N GLY A 103 -1.18 -13.43 12.90
CA GLY A 103 -1.67 -14.81 12.81
C GLY A 103 -0.56 -15.83 12.50
N MET A 104 0.48 -15.43 11.76
CA MET A 104 1.55 -16.34 11.35
C MET A 104 2.37 -16.86 12.54
N ASN A 105 2.64 -16.04 13.55
CA ASN A 105 3.27 -16.51 14.80
C ASN A 105 2.24 -16.91 15.85
N ASP A 106 1.05 -16.30 15.83
CA ASP A 106 -0.02 -16.54 16.80
C ASP A 106 -0.54 -18.00 16.75
N GLY A 107 -0.55 -18.60 15.55
CA GLY A 107 -0.90 -20.01 15.36
C GLY A 107 0.14 -20.99 15.89
N GLY A 108 1.35 -20.52 16.21
CA GLY A 108 2.42 -21.33 16.81
C GLY A 108 2.88 -22.50 15.93
N TYR A 109 2.64 -22.45 14.61
CA TYR A 109 3.01 -23.51 13.67
C TYR A 109 2.50 -24.91 14.06
N SER A 110 1.27 -24.95 14.61
CA SER A 110 0.61 -26.13 15.17
C SER A 110 -0.90 -26.12 14.90
N PRO A 111 -1.63 -27.22 15.14
CA PRO A 111 -3.07 -27.24 15.01
C PRO A 111 -3.75 -26.20 15.93
N MET A 112 -4.85 -25.64 15.43
CA MET A 112 -5.72 -24.76 16.20
C MET A 112 -6.26 -25.50 17.43
N ASP A 113 -6.35 -24.77 18.55
CA ASP A 113 -7.11 -25.16 19.73
C ASP A 113 -7.87 -23.95 20.29
N ASP A 114 -8.77 -24.19 21.24
CA ASP A 114 -9.65 -23.15 21.80
C ASP A 114 -8.86 -22.05 22.53
N ALA A 115 -7.73 -22.40 23.16
CA ALA A 115 -6.90 -21.44 23.89
C ALA A 115 -6.20 -20.48 22.92
N LYS A 116 -5.66 -20.97 21.80
CA LYS A 116 -5.08 -20.17 20.73
C LYS A 116 -6.13 -19.28 20.09
N ALA A 117 -7.28 -19.86 19.73
CA ALA A 117 -8.39 -19.13 19.13
C ALA A 117 -8.85 -17.97 20.03
N LYS A 118 -9.06 -18.25 21.33
CA LYS A 118 -9.44 -17.25 22.32
C LYS A 118 -8.39 -16.17 22.47
N ARG A 119 -7.12 -16.53 22.66
CA ARG A 119 -6.03 -15.56 22.86
C ARG A 119 -5.88 -14.62 21.67
N TYR A 120 -5.92 -15.16 20.45
CA TYR A 120 -5.85 -14.37 19.23
C TYR A 120 -7.05 -13.43 19.09
N ARG A 121 -8.28 -13.91 19.35
CA ARG A 121 -9.50 -13.09 19.35
C ARG A 121 -9.41 -11.94 20.34
N ASP A 122 -9.03 -12.23 21.58
CA ASP A 122 -8.93 -11.25 22.66
C ASP A 122 -7.89 -10.17 22.32
N ALA A 123 -6.72 -10.59 21.82
CA ALA A 123 -5.65 -9.68 21.43
C ALA A 123 -6.07 -8.77 20.26
N GLN A 124 -6.64 -9.33 19.18
CA GLN A 124 -7.11 -8.52 18.04
C GLN A 124 -8.22 -7.55 18.44
N THR A 125 -9.17 -7.99 19.27
CA THR A 125 -10.24 -7.12 19.81
C THR A 125 -9.64 -5.98 20.63
N ALA A 126 -8.68 -6.26 21.50
CA ALA A 126 -8.01 -5.26 22.32
C ALA A 126 -7.19 -4.27 21.48
N ILE A 127 -6.50 -4.74 20.44
CA ILE A 127 -5.79 -3.88 19.48
C ILE A 127 -6.76 -2.90 18.82
N VAL A 128 -7.87 -3.38 18.25
CA VAL A 128 -8.85 -2.53 17.58
C VAL A 128 -9.42 -1.48 18.54
N LYS A 129 -9.80 -1.88 19.76
CA LYS A 129 -10.29 -0.95 20.79
C LYS A 129 -9.25 0.10 21.16
N LYS A 130 -7.98 -0.30 21.30
CA LYS A 130 -6.88 0.61 21.62
C LYS A 130 -6.57 1.57 20.46
N MET A 131 -6.63 1.11 19.22
CA MET A 131 -6.53 1.96 18.03
C MET A 131 -7.65 3.00 18.00
N LYS A 132 -8.91 2.60 18.23
CA LYS A 132 -10.05 3.54 18.31
C LYS A 132 -9.84 4.56 19.43
N ALA A 133 -9.43 4.13 20.61
CA ALA A 133 -9.15 5.02 21.74
C ALA A 133 -8.00 6.01 21.46
N ALA A 134 -7.01 5.60 20.66
CA ALA A 134 -5.93 6.47 20.17
C ALA A 134 -6.35 7.40 19.01
N GLY A 135 -7.63 7.35 18.58
CA GLY A 135 -8.17 8.21 17.52
C GLY A 135 -7.89 7.71 16.09
N VAL A 136 -7.59 6.42 15.91
CA VAL A 136 -7.54 5.78 14.59
C VAL A 136 -8.98 5.60 14.10
N ARG A 137 -9.34 6.27 13.01
CA ARG A 137 -10.72 6.33 12.50
C ARG A 137 -11.01 5.35 11.37
N PHE A 138 -9.98 4.84 10.71
CA PHE A 138 -10.10 3.83 9.68
C PHE A 138 -9.15 2.68 9.96
N ILE A 139 -9.71 1.54 10.38
CA ILE A 139 -8.95 0.35 10.76
C ILE A 139 -9.29 -0.75 9.76
N VAL A 140 -8.26 -1.42 9.25
CA VAL A 140 -8.37 -2.61 8.39
C VAL A 140 -7.71 -3.78 9.12
N VAL A 141 -8.52 -4.68 9.67
CA VAL A 141 -8.01 -5.92 10.25
C VAL A 141 -7.72 -6.89 9.10
N GLY A 142 -6.44 -7.18 8.86
CA GLY A 142 -6.01 -8.19 7.91
C GLY A 142 -5.96 -9.59 8.53
N SER A 143 -6.24 -10.60 7.72
CA SER A 143 -5.90 -11.98 8.05
C SER A 143 -4.40 -12.23 7.94
N PRO A 144 -3.86 -13.33 8.52
CA PRO A 144 -2.53 -13.78 8.13
C PRO A 144 -2.51 -14.18 6.64
N GLY A 145 -1.31 -14.23 6.05
CA GLY A 145 -1.07 -14.92 4.79
C GLY A 145 -1.06 -16.45 4.97
N GLY A 146 -0.70 -17.18 3.92
CA GLY A 146 -0.57 -18.64 3.93
C GLY A 146 0.89 -19.10 3.89
N VAL A 147 1.15 -20.29 4.43
CA VAL A 147 2.44 -20.98 4.22
C VAL A 147 2.47 -21.72 2.90
N ASP A 148 3.65 -21.84 2.31
CA ASP A 148 3.82 -22.45 0.99
C ASP A 148 3.64 -23.98 1.03
N THR A 149 2.97 -24.54 0.03
CA THR A 149 2.66 -25.98 -0.03
C THR A 149 3.86 -26.88 -0.22
N ASP A 150 4.97 -26.37 -0.77
CA ASP A 150 6.13 -27.18 -1.16
C ASP A 150 7.41 -26.83 -0.41
N THR A 151 7.51 -25.63 0.17
CA THR A 151 8.71 -25.19 0.89
C THR A 151 8.54 -25.17 2.42
N PHE A 152 7.31 -25.08 2.93
CA PHE A 152 7.08 -25.01 4.38
C PHE A 152 7.49 -26.30 5.09
N ARG A 153 8.48 -26.20 6.00
CA ARG A 153 9.07 -27.35 6.71
C ARG A 153 9.51 -28.49 5.79
N ARG A 154 9.92 -28.17 4.55
CA ARG A 154 10.40 -29.16 3.58
C ARG A 154 11.56 -29.96 4.16
N ASP A 155 11.43 -31.29 4.12
CA ASP A 155 12.48 -32.23 4.47
C ASP A 155 12.81 -33.10 3.26
N ALA A 156 14.07 -33.07 2.81
CA ALA A 156 14.54 -33.89 1.69
C ALA A 156 14.45 -35.40 1.97
N LYS A 157 14.42 -35.81 3.25
CA LYS A 157 14.27 -37.20 3.68
C LYS A 157 12.81 -37.64 3.78
N ASN A 158 11.87 -36.70 3.81
CA ASN A 158 10.43 -36.98 3.87
C ASN A 158 9.66 -36.10 2.86
N PRO A 159 9.48 -36.56 1.60
CA PRO A 159 8.86 -35.78 0.54
C PRO A 159 7.40 -35.34 0.81
N THR A 160 6.66 -36.03 1.69
CA THR A 160 5.27 -35.64 2.03
C THR A 160 5.20 -34.59 3.14
N GLN A 161 6.32 -34.34 3.85
CA GLN A 161 6.37 -33.46 5.02
C GLN A 161 5.85 -32.05 4.74
N ALA A 162 6.24 -31.46 3.61
CA ALA A 162 5.82 -30.10 3.26
C ALA A 162 4.31 -30.03 3.00
N ALA A 163 3.76 -30.98 2.23
CA ALA A 163 2.34 -31.05 1.94
C ALA A 163 1.50 -31.24 3.20
N GLU A 164 1.89 -32.15 4.09
CA GLU A 164 1.18 -32.42 5.35
C GLU A 164 1.27 -31.24 6.33
N ALA A 165 2.47 -30.68 6.52
CA ALA A 165 2.68 -29.56 7.44
C ALA A 165 1.99 -28.28 6.96
N SER A 166 2.06 -27.99 5.66
CA SER A 166 1.41 -26.81 5.08
C SER A 166 -0.11 -26.95 5.09
N ALA A 167 -0.67 -28.13 4.79
CA ALA A 167 -2.10 -28.38 4.88
C ALA A 167 -2.63 -28.19 6.30
N MET A 168 -1.90 -28.72 7.30
CA MET A 168 -2.23 -28.52 8.71
C MET A 168 -2.17 -27.03 9.05
N TYR A 169 -1.09 -26.34 8.71
CA TYR A 169 -0.91 -24.98 9.19
C TYR A 169 -1.78 -23.96 8.46
N ASN A 170 -1.99 -24.12 7.15
CA ASN A 170 -2.97 -23.32 6.42
C ASN A 170 -4.40 -23.53 6.94
N LYS A 171 -4.73 -24.70 7.49
CA LYS A 171 -6.01 -24.90 8.23
C LYS A 171 -6.06 -24.06 9.51
N THR A 172 -4.99 -24.03 10.30
CA THR A 172 -4.88 -23.14 11.48
C THR A 172 -4.99 -21.67 11.08
N LEU A 173 -4.25 -21.23 10.06
CA LEU A 173 -4.29 -19.87 9.53
C LEU A 173 -5.68 -19.51 9.00
N GLY A 174 -6.40 -20.47 8.41
CA GLY A 174 -7.82 -20.33 8.04
C GLY A 174 -8.72 -20.01 9.24
N GLY A 175 -8.54 -20.72 10.35
CA GLY A 175 -9.27 -20.41 11.59
C GLY A 175 -8.93 -19.03 12.16
N LEU A 176 -7.67 -18.60 12.08
CA LEU A 176 -7.28 -17.24 12.49
C LEU A 176 -7.82 -16.16 11.53
N ARG A 177 -7.91 -16.43 10.23
CA ARG A 177 -8.57 -15.57 9.24
C ARG A 177 -10.04 -15.37 9.61
N ASP A 178 -10.74 -16.45 9.95
CA ASP A 178 -12.15 -16.39 10.33
C ASP A 178 -12.34 -15.56 11.62
N ILE A 179 -11.50 -15.78 12.64
CA ILE A 179 -11.51 -14.97 13.87
C ILE A 179 -11.25 -13.49 13.57
N ALA A 180 -10.26 -13.17 12.71
CA ALA A 180 -9.96 -11.79 12.34
C ALA A 180 -11.15 -11.11 11.64
N LYS A 181 -11.85 -11.83 10.77
CA LYS A 181 -13.09 -11.39 10.13
C LYS A 181 -14.21 -11.13 11.13
N GLU A 182 -14.38 -12.04 12.09
CA GLU A 182 -15.37 -11.90 13.16
C GLU A 182 -15.08 -10.69 14.05
N VAL A 183 -13.82 -10.47 14.44
CA VAL A 183 -13.41 -9.28 15.21
C VAL A 183 -13.68 -8.01 14.41
N ALA A 184 -13.29 -7.98 13.13
CA ALA A 184 -13.55 -6.83 12.28
C ALA A 184 -15.04 -6.48 12.21
N SER A 185 -15.88 -7.49 12.00
CA SER A 185 -17.34 -7.31 11.96
C SER A 185 -17.91 -6.88 13.30
N ALA A 186 -17.48 -7.50 14.41
CA ALA A 186 -17.99 -7.18 15.75
C ALA A 186 -17.59 -5.77 16.19
N GLU A 187 -16.41 -5.31 15.77
CA GLU A 187 -15.91 -3.97 16.06
C GLU A 187 -16.31 -2.93 14.99
N GLY A 188 -17.03 -3.32 13.93
CA GLY A 188 -17.47 -2.39 12.89
C GLY A 188 -16.31 -1.72 12.14
N VAL A 189 -15.22 -2.47 11.89
CA VAL A 189 -14.05 -2.02 11.13
C VAL A 189 -13.88 -2.84 9.86
N ALA A 190 -13.04 -2.38 8.94
CA ALA A 190 -12.84 -3.07 7.67
C ALA A 190 -12.01 -4.36 7.87
N PHE A 191 -12.19 -5.32 6.96
CA PHE A 191 -11.47 -6.58 6.92
C PHE A 191 -10.75 -6.74 5.58
N ALA A 192 -9.50 -7.21 5.60
CA ALA A 192 -8.75 -7.61 4.42
C ALA A 192 -8.41 -9.11 4.48
N ASP A 193 -8.96 -9.90 3.55
CA ASP A 193 -8.62 -11.32 3.43
C ASP A 193 -7.33 -11.47 2.60
N VAL A 194 -6.23 -11.76 3.29
CA VAL A 194 -4.91 -12.00 2.70
C VAL A 194 -4.73 -13.48 2.36
N LEU A 195 -5.24 -14.38 3.20
CA LEU A 195 -5.03 -15.82 3.09
C LEU A 195 -5.65 -16.38 1.80
N SER A 196 -6.92 -16.07 1.55
CA SER A 196 -7.65 -16.63 0.41
C SER A 196 -6.99 -16.32 -0.94
N PRO A 197 -6.65 -15.05 -1.28
CA PRO A 197 -5.99 -14.77 -2.55
C PRO A 197 -4.58 -15.36 -2.62
N MET A 198 -3.83 -15.45 -1.50
CA MET A 198 -2.51 -16.11 -1.50
C MET A 198 -2.62 -17.59 -1.84
N LEU A 199 -3.57 -18.33 -1.25
CA LEU A 199 -3.75 -19.76 -1.54
C LEU A 199 -4.24 -20.01 -2.97
N ASP A 200 -5.16 -19.19 -3.48
CA ASP A 200 -5.65 -19.29 -4.86
C ASP A 200 -4.55 -19.04 -5.89
N VAL A 201 -3.79 -17.95 -5.72
CA VAL A 201 -2.64 -17.62 -6.58
C VAL A 201 -1.56 -18.69 -6.49
N MET A 202 -1.28 -19.21 -5.29
CA MET A 202 -0.30 -20.27 -5.09
C MET A 202 -0.68 -21.54 -5.85
N ALA A 203 -1.95 -21.98 -5.74
CA ALA A 203 -2.43 -23.16 -6.45
C ALA A 203 -2.33 -22.99 -7.97
N LYS A 204 -2.82 -21.86 -8.52
CA LYS A 204 -2.77 -21.57 -9.96
C LYS A 204 -1.33 -21.40 -10.47
N GLY A 205 -0.50 -20.69 -9.72
CA GLY A 205 0.90 -20.44 -10.04
C GLY A 205 1.70 -21.72 -10.08
N LYS A 206 1.57 -22.60 -9.08
CA LYS A 206 2.25 -23.90 -9.06
C LYS A 206 1.74 -24.85 -10.14
N ALA A 207 0.44 -24.82 -10.45
CA ALA A 207 -0.10 -25.60 -11.57
C ALA A 207 0.52 -25.23 -12.92
N LYS A 208 0.88 -23.95 -13.14
CA LYS A 208 1.49 -23.47 -14.39
C LYS A 208 3.01 -23.47 -14.40
N TYR A 209 3.65 -23.04 -13.32
CA TYR A 209 5.11 -22.80 -13.24
C TYR A 209 5.86 -23.86 -12.41
N GLY A 210 5.15 -24.78 -11.78
CA GLY A 210 5.72 -25.86 -10.98
C GLY A 210 5.94 -25.50 -9.51
N PRO A 211 6.35 -26.49 -8.68
CA PRO A 211 6.41 -26.35 -7.22
C PRO A 211 7.43 -25.31 -6.73
N ALA A 212 8.44 -24.99 -7.55
CA ALA A 212 9.44 -23.97 -7.25
C ALA A 212 8.88 -22.53 -7.27
N TYR A 213 7.71 -22.30 -7.88
CA TYR A 213 7.02 -21.01 -7.84
C TYR A 213 6.31 -20.83 -6.50
N HIS A 214 7.09 -20.57 -5.45
CA HIS A 214 6.55 -20.38 -4.12
C HIS A 214 5.90 -18.99 -3.96
N VAL A 215 4.74 -18.94 -3.30
CA VAL A 215 4.05 -17.69 -2.95
C VAL A 215 4.15 -17.42 -1.46
N GLY A 216 4.22 -18.47 -0.63
CA GLY A 216 4.43 -18.36 0.81
C GLY A 216 5.90 -18.19 1.21
N GLY A 217 6.84 -18.17 0.25
CA GLY A 217 8.26 -17.93 0.50
C GLY A 217 9.17 -19.14 0.27
N GLY A 218 10.47 -18.89 0.14
CA GLY A 218 11.47 -19.94 -0.06
C GLY A 218 11.68 -20.83 1.17
N ASP A 219 11.40 -20.29 2.36
CA ASP A 219 11.32 -21.01 3.64
C ASP A 219 9.89 -21.48 3.99
N GLY A 220 8.93 -21.14 3.12
CA GLY A 220 7.52 -21.42 3.26
C GLY A 220 6.75 -20.51 4.21
N VAL A 221 7.37 -19.46 4.76
CA VAL A 221 6.72 -18.48 5.65
C VAL A 221 6.84 -17.04 5.14
N HIS A 222 7.98 -16.66 4.58
CA HIS A 222 8.29 -15.27 4.20
C HIS A 222 8.23 -15.09 2.67
N PRO A 223 7.15 -14.50 2.12
CA PRO A 223 6.99 -14.34 0.68
C PRO A 223 8.11 -13.54 0.03
N ASP A 224 8.29 -13.80 -1.27
CA ASP A 224 9.02 -12.92 -2.19
C ASP A 224 8.05 -11.89 -2.79
N ALA A 225 8.54 -11.10 -3.75
CA ALA A 225 7.79 -10.00 -4.35
C ALA A 225 6.44 -10.44 -4.94
N ASN A 226 6.33 -11.67 -5.48
CA ASN A 226 5.07 -12.21 -5.98
C ASN A 226 3.99 -12.28 -4.88
N GLY A 227 4.27 -12.91 -3.75
CA GLY A 227 3.34 -13.05 -2.63
C GLY A 227 3.10 -11.71 -1.92
N HIS A 228 4.13 -10.87 -1.79
CA HIS A 228 3.96 -9.51 -1.27
C HIS A 228 3.03 -8.64 -2.13
N LEU A 229 2.99 -8.85 -3.46
CA LEU A 229 2.01 -8.18 -4.31
C LEU A 229 0.58 -8.65 -4.04
N VAL A 230 0.38 -9.96 -3.79
CA VAL A 230 -0.93 -10.51 -3.42
C VAL A 230 -1.41 -9.92 -2.08
N MET A 231 -0.51 -9.80 -1.11
CA MET A 231 -0.81 -9.16 0.17
C MET A 231 -1.17 -7.67 -0.01
N ALA A 232 -0.40 -6.93 -0.79
CA ALA A 232 -0.69 -5.53 -1.10
C ALA A 232 -2.05 -5.37 -1.78
N TYR A 233 -2.40 -6.25 -2.72
CA TYR A 233 -3.71 -6.27 -3.37
C TYR A 233 -4.86 -6.40 -2.36
N ALA A 234 -4.76 -7.33 -1.41
CA ALA A 234 -5.79 -7.51 -0.38
C ALA A 234 -5.97 -6.26 0.51
N PHE A 235 -4.86 -5.67 0.96
CA PHE A 235 -4.90 -4.48 1.81
C PHE A 235 -5.34 -3.23 1.07
N LEU A 236 -4.94 -3.04 -0.19
CA LEU A 236 -5.39 -1.90 -0.99
C LEU A 236 -6.91 -1.93 -1.17
N LYS A 237 -7.49 -3.11 -1.45
CA LYS A 237 -8.95 -3.29 -1.48
C LYS A 237 -9.59 -3.02 -0.11
N GLY A 238 -8.98 -3.50 0.98
CA GLY A 238 -9.44 -3.22 2.34
C GLY A 238 -9.38 -1.74 2.73
N LEU A 239 -8.43 -0.99 2.16
CA LEU A 239 -8.30 0.47 2.29
C LEU A 239 -9.24 1.25 1.36
N GLY A 240 -10.07 0.56 0.55
CA GLY A 240 -11.05 1.17 -0.33
C GLY A 240 -10.49 1.65 -1.66
N ALA A 241 -9.29 1.22 -2.07
CA ALA A 241 -8.79 1.49 -3.42
C ALA A 241 -9.72 0.85 -4.45
N ASP A 242 -10.18 1.66 -5.40
CA ASP A 242 -11.10 1.19 -6.45
C ASP A 242 -10.38 0.87 -7.76
N GLY A 243 -9.11 1.25 -7.91
CA GLY A 243 -8.30 0.98 -9.09
C GLY A 243 -8.50 1.89 -10.28
N ASN A 244 -9.33 2.93 -10.17
CA ASN A 244 -9.47 3.95 -11.19
C ASN A 244 -8.26 4.88 -11.17
N VAL A 245 -7.28 4.59 -12.03
CA VAL A 245 -6.11 5.46 -12.23
C VAL A 245 -6.52 6.68 -13.05
N GLY A 246 -7.30 6.45 -14.12
CA GLY A 246 -7.89 7.49 -14.94
C GLY A 246 -8.25 7.00 -16.33
N SER A 247 -8.61 7.94 -17.21
CA SER A 247 -8.90 7.65 -18.62
C SER A 247 -8.44 8.76 -19.56
N VAL A 248 -8.18 8.37 -20.80
CA VAL A 248 -7.99 9.26 -21.95
C VAL A 248 -8.99 8.85 -23.03
N ILE A 249 -9.81 9.79 -23.48
CA ILE A 249 -10.80 9.59 -24.53
C ILE A 249 -10.35 10.38 -25.74
N VAL A 250 -10.07 9.67 -26.84
CA VAL A 250 -9.63 10.22 -28.11
C VAL A 250 -10.78 10.23 -29.12
N ASP A 251 -10.91 11.35 -29.84
CA ASP A 251 -11.73 11.49 -31.03
C ASP A 251 -10.81 11.63 -32.26
N MET A 252 -10.74 10.58 -33.07
CA MET A 252 -9.92 10.53 -34.28
C MET A 252 -10.49 11.36 -35.43
N THR A 253 -11.79 11.70 -35.42
CA THR A 253 -12.42 12.52 -36.45
C THR A 253 -11.99 13.99 -36.31
N ASN A 254 -12.02 14.49 -35.08
CA ASN A 254 -11.66 15.87 -34.77
C ASN A 254 -10.21 16.02 -34.32
N ASN A 255 -9.46 14.91 -34.23
CA ASN A 255 -8.11 14.84 -33.68
C ASN A 255 -8.00 15.57 -32.33
N ALA A 256 -8.93 15.22 -31.44
CA ALA A 256 -9.09 15.82 -30.12
C ALA A 256 -9.01 14.74 -29.03
N ALA A 257 -8.68 15.14 -27.81
CA ALA A 257 -8.70 14.24 -26.66
C ALA A 257 -9.15 14.96 -25.39
N VAL A 258 -9.75 14.20 -24.48
CA VAL A 258 -10.07 14.61 -23.11
C VAL A 258 -9.47 13.57 -22.17
N ALA A 259 -8.97 14.02 -21.03
CA ALA A 259 -8.44 13.13 -20.00
C ALA A 259 -9.11 13.40 -18.65
N SER A 260 -9.23 12.36 -17.82
CA SER A 260 -9.83 12.46 -16.48
C SER A 260 -8.88 13.10 -15.46
N ASP A 261 -9.39 13.33 -14.25
CA ASP A 261 -8.61 13.81 -13.10
C ASP A 261 -7.27 13.07 -12.94
N GLY A 262 -6.21 13.85 -12.66
CA GLY A 262 -4.84 13.34 -12.61
C GLY A 262 -4.12 13.36 -13.96
N HIS A 263 -4.82 13.65 -15.05
CA HIS A 263 -4.28 13.67 -16.40
C HIS A 263 -4.70 14.95 -17.14
N LYS A 264 -3.81 15.49 -17.96
CA LYS A 264 -4.06 16.69 -18.76
C LYS A 264 -3.59 16.47 -20.18
N VAL A 265 -4.47 16.63 -21.15
CA VAL A 265 -4.09 16.67 -22.57
C VAL A 265 -3.28 17.94 -22.82
N VAL A 266 -2.07 17.76 -23.34
CA VAL A 266 -1.13 18.84 -23.67
C VAL A 266 -1.28 19.22 -25.14
N SER A 267 -1.31 18.22 -26.02
CA SER A 267 -1.49 18.42 -27.46
C SER A 267 -2.20 17.22 -28.10
N ALA A 268 -2.89 17.49 -29.21
CA ALA A 268 -3.53 16.48 -30.04
C ALA A 268 -3.29 16.86 -31.50
N ALA A 269 -2.44 16.11 -32.20
CA ALA A 269 -1.99 16.41 -33.56
C ALA A 269 -1.71 15.12 -34.33
N SER A 270 -2.31 14.94 -35.51
CA SER A 270 -1.98 13.87 -36.46
C SER A 270 -2.00 12.45 -35.83
N GLY A 271 -3.02 12.14 -35.02
CA GLY A 271 -3.13 10.85 -34.34
C GLY A 271 -2.17 10.65 -33.16
N ALA A 272 -1.41 11.67 -32.77
CA ALA A 272 -0.59 11.68 -31.56
C ALA A 272 -1.21 12.58 -30.49
N PHE A 273 -1.37 12.03 -29.29
CA PHE A 273 -2.02 12.67 -28.16
C PHE A 273 -1.03 12.72 -27.00
N GLU A 274 -0.49 13.91 -26.72
CA GLU A 274 0.42 14.13 -25.61
C GLU A 274 -0.38 14.42 -24.34
N VAL A 275 -0.05 13.73 -23.27
CA VAL A 275 -0.73 13.82 -21.97
C VAL A 275 0.33 14.00 -20.88
N GLU A 276 0.10 14.95 -19.99
CA GLU A 276 0.84 15.09 -18.73
C GLU A 276 0.03 14.44 -17.61
N SER A 277 0.64 13.53 -16.86
CA SER A 277 -0.06 12.71 -15.86
C SER A 277 0.62 12.76 -14.50
N THR A 278 -0.19 12.85 -13.45
CA THR A 278 0.23 12.86 -12.04
C THR A 278 -0.26 11.65 -11.27
N ARG A 279 -1.21 10.89 -11.84
CA ARG A 279 -1.59 9.55 -11.40
C ARG A 279 -0.91 8.52 -12.28
N TYR A 280 -0.23 7.57 -11.66
CA TYR A 280 0.56 6.55 -12.33
C TYR A 280 -0.22 5.24 -12.35
N PRO A 281 -0.20 4.47 -13.45
CA PRO A 281 -0.44 3.05 -13.30
C PRO A 281 0.62 2.44 -12.37
N PHE A 282 0.24 1.43 -11.59
CA PHE A 282 1.18 0.58 -10.89
C PHE A 282 2.01 -0.19 -11.92
N CYS A 283 3.34 -0.12 -11.81
CA CYS A 283 4.24 -0.78 -12.75
C CYS A 283 4.87 -2.04 -12.12
N PHE A 284 4.68 -3.18 -12.78
CA PHE A 284 5.22 -4.47 -12.36
C PHE A 284 6.64 -4.69 -12.90
N THR A 285 7.44 -5.44 -12.16
CA THR A 285 8.86 -5.70 -12.38
C THR A 285 9.17 -7.19 -12.54
N GLY A 286 10.30 -7.48 -13.21
CA GLY A 286 10.86 -8.83 -13.36
C GLY A 286 10.38 -9.54 -14.63
N ASP A 287 11.26 -9.68 -15.61
CA ASP A 287 10.92 -10.25 -16.93
C ASP A 287 10.81 -11.77 -16.95
N ASP A 288 11.50 -12.46 -16.03
CA ASP A 288 11.28 -13.88 -15.81
C ASP A 288 9.99 -14.09 -15.01
N LEU A 289 8.92 -14.44 -15.71
CA LEU A 289 7.58 -14.68 -15.12
C LEU A 289 7.57 -15.86 -14.13
N LYS A 290 8.56 -16.76 -14.19
CA LYS A 290 8.69 -17.89 -13.26
C LYS A 290 9.51 -17.53 -12.02
N SER A 291 10.13 -16.36 -11.98
CA SER A 291 10.83 -15.88 -10.80
C SER A 291 9.83 -15.46 -9.72
N THR A 292 10.00 -15.93 -8.50
CA THR A 292 9.21 -15.51 -7.33
C THR A 292 9.49 -14.05 -6.93
N SER A 293 10.63 -13.50 -7.37
CA SER A 293 10.95 -12.08 -7.27
C SER A 293 10.30 -11.23 -8.37
N SER A 294 9.65 -11.83 -9.37
CA SER A 294 8.88 -11.10 -10.38
C SER A 294 7.46 -10.80 -9.89
N THR A 295 7.06 -9.54 -10.02
CA THR A 295 5.66 -9.13 -9.84
C THR A 295 4.86 -9.21 -11.16
N ARG A 296 5.52 -9.40 -12.31
CA ARG A 296 4.84 -9.61 -13.61
C ARG A 296 4.26 -11.02 -13.75
N GLY A 297 4.91 -12.05 -13.20
CA GLY A 297 4.39 -13.42 -13.29
C GLY A 297 3.08 -13.61 -12.53
N VAL A 298 2.95 -12.98 -11.36
CA VAL A 298 1.83 -13.24 -10.44
C VAL A 298 0.50 -12.65 -10.90
N ILE A 299 0.54 -11.58 -11.71
CA ILE A 299 -0.68 -10.91 -12.20
C ILE A 299 -1.43 -11.70 -13.27
N GLU A 300 -0.87 -12.81 -13.75
CA GLU A 300 -1.63 -13.79 -14.54
C GLU A 300 -2.67 -14.54 -13.69
N PHE A 301 -2.46 -14.64 -12.38
CA PHE A 301 -3.32 -15.37 -11.44
C PHE A 301 -4.04 -14.46 -10.46
N LEU A 302 -3.68 -13.17 -10.44
CA LEU A 302 -4.22 -12.13 -9.57
C LEU A 302 -4.80 -11.01 -10.45
N PRO A 303 -6.09 -10.66 -10.34
CA PRO A 303 -6.73 -9.65 -11.20
C PRO A 303 -6.33 -8.20 -10.82
N PHE A 304 -5.05 -7.94 -10.54
CA PHE A 304 -4.56 -6.64 -10.07
C PHE A 304 -4.85 -5.54 -11.09
N ASN A 305 -4.64 -5.81 -12.37
CA ASN A 305 -4.89 -4.81 -13.41
C ASN A 305 -6.36 -4.43 -13.54
N GLN A 306 -7.24 -5.41 -13.39
CA GLN A 306 -8.68 -5.25 -13.49
C GLN A 306 -9.22 -4.52 -12.27
N ASP A 307 -8.71 -4.84 -11.07
CA ASP A 307 -9.29 -4.35 -9.83
C ASP A 307 -8.63 -3.06 -9.32
N LEU A 308 -7.32 -2.91 -9.51
CA LEU A 308 -6.52 -1.87 -8.85
C LEU A 308 -5.71 -0.99 -9.82
N ASN A 309 -5.70 -1.25 -11.13
CA ASN A 309 -4.76 -0.55 -12.03
C ASN A 309 -5.34 -0.26 -13.41
N ARG A 310 -6.49 0.41 -13.47
CA ARG A 310 -7.19 0.76 -14.71
C ARG A 310 -6.83 2.17 -15.16
N PHE A 311 -5.95 2.26 -16.17
CA PHE A 311 -5.72 3.48 -16.93
C PHE A 311 -6.26 3.31 -18.35
N THR A 312 -7.49 3.77 -18.59
CA THR A 312 -8.28 3.38 -19.76
C THR A 312 -8.09 4.32 -20.94
N LEU A 313 -7.79 3.77 -22.13
CA LEU A 313 -7.86 4.48 -23.40
C LEU A 313 -9.16 4.12 -24.11
N VAL A 314 -9.96 5.14 -24.46
CA VAL A 314 -11.12 5.00 -25.36
C VAL A 314 -10.82 5.74 -26.65
N VAL A 315 -11.02 5.10 -27.81
CA VAL A 315 -10.83 5.72 -29.13
C VAL A 315 -12.12 5.69 -29.92
N LYS A 316 -12.56 6.87 -30.38
CA LYS A 316 -13.76 7.06 -31.20
C LYS A 316 -13.38 7.55 -32.59
N GLY A 317 -14.25 7.31 -33.56
CA GLY A 317 -14.13 7.88 -34.90
C GLY A 317 -13.02 7.25 -35.77
N LEU A 318 -12.61 6.02 -35.46
CA LEU A 318 -11.74 5.24 -36.35
C LEU A 318 -12.48 4.89 -37.65
N LYS A 319 -11.79 5.01 -38.79
CA LYS A 319 -12.29 4.69 -40.13
C LYS A 319 -12.06 3.24 -40.52
N LYS A 320 -10.98 2.65 -40.01
CA LYS A 320 -10.66 1.23 -40.19
C LYS A 320 -11.16 0.39 -39.03
N ASP A 321 -11.30 -0.91 -39.27
CA ASP A 321 -11.72 -1.91 -38.30
C ASP A 321 -10.64 -2.24 -37.25
N ARG A 322 -9.40 -1.83 -37.50
CA ARG A 322 -8.25 -2.00 -36.60
C ARG A 322 -7.40 -0.74 -36.57
N ALA A 323 -6.69 -0.55 -35.47
CA ALA A 323 -5.70 0.50 -35.32
C ALA A 323 -4.52 0.03 -34.47
N ARG A 324 -3.34 0.56 -34.79
CA ARG A 324 -2.14 0.40 -33.96
C ARG A 324 -2.10 1.50 -32.92
N VAL A 325 -1.97 1.12 -31.66
CA VAL A 325 -1.73 2.02 -30.53
C VAL A 325 -0.28 1.87 -30.11
N THR A 326 0.44 2.98 -30.08
CA THR A 326 1.81 3.07 -29.56
C THR A 326 1.81 3.88 -28.27
N TRP A 327 2.38 3.32 -27.21
CA TRP A 327 2.56 3.99 -25.92
C TRP A 327 3.92 3.63 -25.33
N GLY A 328 4.73 4.65 -25.03
CA GLY A 328 6.14 4.46 -24.76
C GLY A 328 6.87 3.88 -25.97
N SER A 329 7.64 2.81 -25.77
CA SER A 329 8.42 2.14 -26.82
C SER A 329 7.70 0.98 -27.49
N LYS A 330 6.44 0.71 -27.13
CA LYS A 330 5.71 -0.48 -27.55
C LYS A 330 4.52 -0.10 -28.41
N THR A 331 4.27 -0.91 -29.44
CA THR A 331 3.12 -0.80 -30.34
C THR A 331 2.34 -2.11 -30.30
N LYS A 332 1.01 -2.00 -30.19
CA LYS A 332 0.07 -3.12 -30.27
C LYS A 332 -1.08 -2.77 -31.21
N GLU A 333 -1.67 -3.76 -31.85
CA GLU A 333 -2.82 -3.58 -32.73
C GLU A 333 -4.10 -4.08 -32.06
N PHE A 334 -5.17 -3.31 -32.18
CA PHE A 334 -6.46 -3.59 -31.54
C PHE A 334 -7.59 -3.49 -32.56
N ALA A 335 -8.67 -4.23 -32.32
CA ALA A 335 -9.92 -4.01 -33.04
C ALA A 335 -10.53 -2.67 -32.63
N ALA A 336 -11.09 -1.94 -33.59
CA ALA A 336 -11.73 -0.64 -33.36
C ALA A 336 -12.87 -0.75 -32.34
N GLY A 337 -13.59 -1.87 -32.34
CA GLY A 337 -14.66 -2.14 -31.36
C GLY A 337 -14.15 -2.23 -29.91
N ASP A 338 -12.95 -2.77 -29.69
CA ASP A 338 -12.36 -2.86 -28.35
C ASP A 338 -11.84 -1.50 -27.89
N LEU A 339 -11.21 -0.74 -28.80
CA LEU A 339 -10.80 0.63 -28.52
C LEU A 339 -11.99 1.55 -28.23
N ALA A 340 -13.13 1.36 -28.91
CA ALA A 340 -14.34 2.13 -28.67
C ALA A 340 -14.99 1.80 -27.31
N LYS A 341 -14.89 0.54 -26.84
CA LYS A 341 -15.31 0.14 -25.48
C LYS A 341 -14.33 0.63 -24.40
N GLY A 342 -13.06 0.68 -24.74
CA GLY A 342 -11.96 1.09 -23.88
C GLY A 342 -11.04 -0.07 -23.51
N ILE A 343 -9.73 0.13 -23.71
CA ILE A 343 -8.69 -0.82 -23.29
C ILE A 343 -7.95 -0.28 -22.06
N ASN A 344 -7.48 -1.17 -21.18
CA ASN A 344 -6.63 -0.77 -20.06
C ASN A 344 -5.16 -0.69 -20.53
N LEU A 345 -4.65 0.53 -20.70
CA LEU A 345 -3.26 0.76 -21.13
C LEU A 345 -2.25 0.07 -20.21
N ALA A 346 -2.48 0.09 -18.89
CA ALA A 346 -1.57 -0.51 -17.93
C ALA A 346 -1.50 -2.05 -18.05
N ALA A 347 -2.60 -2.69 -18.44
CA ALA A 347 -2.65 -4.13 -18.69
C ALA A 347 -2.03 -4.49 -20.05
N GLU A 348 -2.27 -3.65 -21.06
CA GLU A 348 -1.78 -3.89 -22.41
C GLU A 348 -0.29 -3.57 -22.57
N PHE A 349 0.25 -2.63 -21.80
CA PHE A 349 1.62 -2.17 -21.92
C PHE A 349 2.29 -2.22 -20.55
N LEU A 350 2.81 -3.40 -20.19
CA LEU A 350 3.53 -3.59 -18.92
C LEU A 350 4.85 -2.79 -18.88
N ASP A 351 5.49 -2.63 -20.04
CA ASP A 351 6.53 -1.63 -20.25
C ASP A 351 5.86 -0.36 -20.77
N ASN A 352 5.83 0.69 -19.97
CA ASN A 352 5.18 1.94 -20.33
C ASN A 352 5.97 3.16 -19.80
N PRO A 353 5.57 4.40 -20.18
CA PRO A 353 6.27 5.63 -19.77
C PRO A 353 6.39 5.85 -18.26
N PHE A 354 5.62 5.13 -17.43
CA PHE A 354 5.63 5.25 -15.98
C PHE A 354 6.55 4.23 -15.30
N SER A 355 7.13 3.26 -16.02
CA SER A 355 7.97 2.21 -15.41
C SER A 355 9.15 2.78 -14.60
N GLU A 356 9.95 3.68 -15.17
CA GLU A 356 11.06 4.31 -14.44
C GLU A 356 10.59 5.33 -13.38
N PRO A 357 9.63 6.24 -13.66
CA PRO A 357 9.06 7.10 -12.62
C PRO A 357 8.49 6.34 -11.41
N PHE A 358 7.73 5.27 -11.64
CA PHE A 358 7.15 4.46 -10.57
C PHE A 358 8.23 3.71 -9.76
N LYS A 359 9.27 3.22 -10.44
CA LYS A 359 10.44 2.63 -9.77
C LYS A 359 11.12 3.63 -8.83
N ALA A 360 11.31 4.89 -9.27
CA ALA A 360 11.90 5.93 -8.42
C ALA A 360 11.04 6.22 -7.17
N VAL A 361 9.71 6.21 -7.30
CA VAL A 361 8.79 6.33 -6.16
C VAL A 361 8.97 5.14 -5.20
N HIS A 362 8.98 3.92 -5.74
CA HIS A 362 9.14 2.72 -4.94
C HIS A 362 10.50 2.67 -4.20
N GLU A 363 11.58 3.14 -4.83
CA GLU A 363 12.90 3.27 -4.21
C GLU A 363 12.93 4.31 -3.09
N ALA A 364 12.27 5.46 -3.28
CA ALA A 364 12.13 6.47 -2.22
C ALA A 364 11.37 5.91 -1.00
N VAL A 365 10.28 5.16 -1.24
CA VAL A 365 9.54 4.45 -0.20
C VAL A 365 10.43 3.45 0.54
N LYS A 366 11.14 2.57 -0.18
CA LYS A 366 12.04 1.59 0.43
C LYS A 366 13.13 2.24 1.27
N LYS A 367 13.73 3.33 0.78
CA LYS A 367 14.74 4.09 1.54
C LYS A 367 14.18 4.60 2.86
N LYS A 368 12.96 5.15 2.86
CA LYS A 368 12.27 5.58 4.08
C LYS A 368 11.98 4.40 5.00
N GLN A 369 11.32 3.35 4.52
CA GLN A 369 10.91 2.22 5.36
C GLN A 369 12.11 1.46 5.97
N ASN A 370 13.26 1.44 5.29
CA ASN A 370 14.52 0.91 5.84
C ASN A 370 14.99 1.66 7.10
N PHE A 371 14.66 2.95 7.25
CA PHE A 371 14.93 3.71 8.47
C PHE A 371 13.85 3.51 9.54
N GLU A 372 12.62 3.19 9.15
CA GLU A 372 11.48 3.01 10.08
C GLU A 372 11.66 1.79 11.00
N THR A 373 12.18 0.65 10.49
CA THR A 373 12.41 -0.54 11.33
C THR A 373 13.32 -0.23 12.53
N PRO A 374 14.59 0.22 12.35
CA PRO A 374 15.45 0.51 13.50
C PRO A 374 14.96 1.69 14.34
N LEU A 375 14.30 2.69 13.73
CA LEU A 375 13.68 3.80 14.46
C LEU A 375 12.66 3.29 15.48
N ILE A 376 11.72 2.43 15.05
CA ILE A 376 10.64 1.95 15.91
C ILE A 376 11.15 0.85 16.84
N LYS A 377 11.71 -0.22 16.26
CA LYS A 377 12.03 -1.48 16.96
C LYS A 377 13.19 -1.39 17.95
N THR A 378 14.09 -0.44 17.74
CA THR A 378 15.31 -0.34 18.55
C THR A 378 15.38 1.01 19.23
N MET A 379 15.37 2.09 18.45
CA MET A 379 15.63 3.42 18.96
C MET A 379 14.51 3.90 19.88
N LEU A 380 13.27 3.97 19.40
CA LEU A 380 12.14 4.44 20.20
C LEU A 380 11.68 3.41 21.23
N HIS A 381 11.69 2.12 20.88
CA HIS A 381 11.30 1.04 21.79
C HIS A 381 12.17 0.97 23.06
N GLY A 382 13.49 1.14 22.93
CA GLY A 382 14.41 1.04 24.07
C GLY A 382 14.45 2.28 24.97
N LEU A 383 13.94 3.43 24.53
CA LEU A 383 14.03 4.69 25.29
C LEU A 383 13.45 4.60 26.71
N PRO A 384 12.23 4.06 26.92
CA PRO A 384 11.67 3.94 28.28
C PRO A 384 12.53 3.11 29.23
N ASP A 385 13.19 2.05 28.73
CA ASP A 385 14.08 1.24 29.54
C ASP A 385 15.33 2.03 29.94
N TYR A 386 15.93 2.79 29.01
CA TYR A 386 17.04 3.67 29.35
C TYR A 386 16.64 4.75 30.37
N GLU A 387 15.47 5.38 30.20
CA GLU A 387 14.94 6.34 31.17
C GLU A 387 14.72 5.72 32.56
N ARG A 388 14.32 4.44 32.61
CA ARG A 388 14.14 3.69 33.86
C ARG A 388 15.46 3.40 34.58
N PHE A 389 16.51 3.02 33.84
CA PHE A 389 17.81 2.68 34.43
C PHE A 389 18.71 3.90 34.68
N LEU A 390 18.49 5.00 33.97
CA LEU A 390 19.28 6.24 34.05
C LEU A 390 18.34 7.45 34.20
N PRO A 391 17.59 7.56 35.33
CA PRO A 391 16.54 8.56 35.48
C PRO A 391 17.05 10.01 35.46
N ASP A 392 18.30 10.24 35.87
CA ASP A 392 18.92 11.57 35.86
C ASP A 392 19.23 12.06 34.43
N GLU A 393 19.25 11.17 33.44
CA GLU A 393 19.52 11.46 32.03
C GLU A 393 18.24 11.71 31.20
N LYS A 394 17.10 11.92 31.85
CA LYS A 394 15.79 12.08 31.17
C LYS A 394 15.79 13.15 30.09
N GLU A 395 16.46 14.28 30.31
CA GLU A 395 16.58 15.34 29.30
C GLU A 395 17.38 14.89 28.08
N THR A 396 18.43 14.09 28.29
CA THR A 396 19.26 13.51 27.23
C THR A 396 18.42 12.58 26.35
N PHE A 397 17.60 11.71 26.95
CA PHE A 397 16.72 10.81 26.21
C PHE A 397 15.59 11.54 25.47
N ALA A 398 15.04 12.60 26.06
CA ALA A 398 14.07 13.46 25.37
C ALA A 398 14.69 14.14 24.13
N LYS A 399 15.91 14.69 24.26
CA LYS A 399 16.66 15.27 23.13
C LYS A 399 16.94 14.22 22.05
N LEU A 400 17.32 13.00 22.44
CA LEU A 400 17.59 11.90 21.52
C LEU A 400 16.32 11.51 20.74
N ARG A 401 15.17 11.39 21.42
CA ARG A 401 13.87 11.18 20.79
C ARG A 401 13.56 12.26 19.77
N SER A 402 13.70 13.54 20.15
CA SER A 402 13.47 14.66 19.24
C SER A 402 14.39 14.62 18.02
N ALA A 403 15.67 14.29 18.19
CA ALA A 403 16.63 14.18 17.08
C ALA A 403 16.28 13.04 16.11
N MET A 404 15.87 11.88 16.64
CA MET A 404 15.40 10.74 15.83
C MET A 404 14.16 11.09 15.01
N LEU A 405 13.17 11.73 15.64
CA LEU A 405 11.95 12.17 14.96
C LEU A 405 12.23 13.30 13.95
N ALA A 406 13.13 14.23 14.25
CA ALA A 406 13.54 15.28 13.32
C ALA A 406 14.21 14.70 12.07
N LYS A 407 15.01 13.63 12.22
CA LYS A 407 15.60 12.90 11.08
C LYS A 407 14.54 12.17 10.25
N TYR A 408 13.51 11.62 10.87
CA TYR A 408 12.42 10.94 10.18
C TYR A 408 11.48 11.90 9.44
N LYS A 409 11.15 13.04 10.07
CA LYS A 409 10.16 14.02 9.60
C LYS A 409 10.20 14.39 8.10
N PRO A 410 11.37 14.62 7.45
CA PRO A 410 11.40 14.96 6.03
C PRO A 410 11.19 13.76 5.08
N MET A 411 11.30 12.52 5.56
CA MET A 411 11.30 11.34 4.69
C MET A 411 9.95 11.09 3.99
N PRO A 412 8.78 11.20 4.65
CA PRO A 412 7.48 11.10 3.95
C PRO A 412 7.32 12.15 2.85
N ALA A 413 7.73 13.39 3.10
CA ALA A 413 7.68 14.45 2.09
C ALA A 413 8.61 14.15 0.91
N ALA A 414 9.76 13.49 1.13
CA ALA A 414 10.65 13.06 0.05
C ALA A 414 10.00 11.98 -0.83
N VAL A 415 9.19 11.08 -0.25
CA VAL A 415 8.38 10.12 -1.01
C VAL A 415 7.37 10.86 -1.88
N THR A 416 6.56 11.76 -1.32
CA THR A 416 5.59 12.54 -2.10
C THR A 416 6.28 13.34 -3.21
N ALA A 417 7.42 13.95 -2.92
CA ALA A 417 8.18 14.73 -3.90
C ALA A 417 8.81 13.88 -5.01
N SER A 418 8.95 12.56 -4.84
CA SER A 418 9.43 11.65 -5.89
C SER A 418 8.40 11.39 -6.99
N VAL A 419 7.11 11.62 -6.71
CA VAL A 419 6.04 11.57 -7.71
C VAL A 419 6.11 12.86 -8.54
N LYS A 420 6.58 12.75 -9.79
CA LYS A 420 6.69 13.86 -10.74
C LYS A 420 5.63 13.77 -11.85
N PRO A 421 5.14 14.88 -12.41
CA PRO A 421 4.35 14.79 -13.63
C PRO A 421 5.11 14.05 -14.74
N VAL A 422 4.47 13.08 -15.38
CA VAL A 422 5.02 12.31 -16.50
C VAL A 422 4.34 12.79 -17.77
N LYS A 423 5.11 13.35 -18.70
CA LYS A 423 4.65 13.62 -20.06
C LYS A 423 4.84 12.38 -20.91
N HIS A 424 3.78 11.95 -21.59
CA HIS A 424 3.80 10.79 -22.46
C HIS A 424 2.88 11.00 -23.66
N THR A 425 3.12 10.21 -24.71
CA THR A 425 2.35 10.29 -25.96
C THR A 425 1.69 8.95 -26.23
N ILE A 426 0.40 9.00 -26.54
CA ILE A 426 -0.36 7.89 -27.10
C ILE A 426 -0.52 8.19 -28.60
N LYS A 427 0.03 7.33 -29.45
CA LYS A 427 -0.11 7.45 -30.91
C LYS A 427 -1.06 6.39 -31.44
N ILE A 428 -1.99 6.78 -32.30
CA ILE A 428 -3.00 5.91 -32.91
C ILE A 428 -2.87 6.01 -34.43
N GLU A 429 -2.68 4.87 -35.08
CA GLU A 429 -2.45 4.77 -36.52
C GLU A 429 -3.41 3.75 -37.14
N GLU A 430 -4.15 4.16 -38.17
CA GLU A 430 -5.08 3.32 -38.94
C GLU A 430 -4.37 2.51 -40.02
#